data_AF-A0A2A2KQ88-F1
#
_entry.id   AF-A0A2A2KQ88-F1
#
_cell.length_a   1.000
_cell.length_b   1.000
_cell.length_c   1.000
_cell.angle_alpha   90.00
_cell.angle_beta   90.00
_cell.angle_gamma   90.00
#
_symmetry.space_group_name_H-M   'P 1'
#
loop_
_entity.id
_entity.type
_entity.pdbx_description
1 polymer ?
#
loop_
_entity_poly.entity_id
_entity_poly.type
_entity_poly.pdbx_seq_one_letter_code
_entity_poly.pdbx_strand_id
1 'polypeptide(L)'
;MGKDKDKDEDREDLPQPERPATDAEKAAAKQEAAEAIKNKKFFSRLFIQPDRELLKGDKIGHDKNRNPWELVAYSMRCMKKYHQENEKKTLDRYAQVADKIAQKERHHQPLCRLHIRKMRFYVSRRAEKLNEDIKDINNLLTMVDQSRQQLKSSKTLPEIKQTGERYRKMTIAFNEKGQELQSCYDELPTIYCFHQQEIVSASLFLISFDLLFLEKIRNILFFKELAALHRHKYNTIYEARLRLGYKQ
;
A
#
# COMPACT_ATOMS: atom_id res chain seq x y z
N MET A 1 -37.26 -65.30 29.93
CA MET A 1 -37.13 -63.99 30.60
C MET A 1 -35.73 -63.49 30.29
N GLY A 2 -35.64 -62.57 29.33
CA GLY A 2 -34.40 -62.11 28.71
C GLY A 2 -33.63 -61.11 29.59
N LYS A 3 -32.30 -61.19 29.46
CA LYS A 3 -31.25 -60.49 30.19
C LYS A 3 -31.10 -59.03 29.76
N ASP A 4 -30.79 -58.23 30.77
CA ASP A 4 -29.78 -57.16 30.88
C ASP A 4 -29.58 -56.11 29.76
N LYS A 5 -29.53 -54.89 30.28
CA LYS A 5 -29.46 -53.58 29.64
C LYS A 5 -28.04 -53.17 29.24
N ASP A 6 -28.03 -52.15 28.38
CA ASP A 6 -27.05 -51.06 28.23
C ASP A 6 -25.64 -51.40 27.70
N LYS A 7 -25.37 -50.94 26.48
CA LYS A 7 -24.31 -49.96 26.14
C LYS A 7 -24.14 -49.86 24.62
N ASP A 8 -24.86 -48.92 24.00
CA ASP A 8 -24.43 -48.28 22.75
C ASP A 8 -24.41 -46.78 23.03
N GLU A 9 -23.46 -46.39 23.89
CA GLU A 9 -23.01 -45.01 24.07
C GLU A 9 -22.17 -44.61 22.85
N ASP A 10 -22.51 -43.46 22.27
CA ASP A 10 -21.59 -42.50 21.67
C ASP A 10 -20.66 -43.02 20.56
N ARG A 11 -21.21 -43.14 19.35
CA ARG A 11 -20.42 -42.78 18.16
C ARG A 11 -20.33 -41.27 18.12
N GLU A 12 -19.37 -40.71 18.86
CA GLU A 12 -18.91 -39.35 18.60
C GLU A 12 -18.60 -39.23 17.11
N ASP A 13 -19.36 -38.39 16.41
CA ASP A 13 -18.99 -37.86 15.12
C ASP A 13 -17.63 -37.15 15.30
N LEU A 14 -16.55 -37.88 15.01
CA LEU A 14 -15.22 -37.31 14.97
C LEU A 14 -15.28 -36.04 14.11
N PRO A 15 -14.84 -34.87 14.63
CA PRO A 15 -14.84 -33.65 13.86
C PRO A 15 -14.09 -33.91 12.56
N GLN A 16 -14.81 -33.90 11.44
CA GLN A 16 -14.13 -33.84 10.16
C GLN A 16 -13.36 -32.52 10.17
N PRO A 17 -12.05 -32.52 9.88
CA PRO A 17 -11.32 -31.28 9.78
C PRO A 17 -12.04 -30.43 8.74
N GLU A 18 -12.65 -29.33 9.21
CA GLU A 18 -13.23 -28.32 8.34
C GLU A 18 -12.19 -28.04 7.27
N ARG A 19 -12.55 -28.24 5.99
CA ARG A 19 -11.63 -27.95 4.89
C ARG A 19 -11.22 -26.49 5.10
N PRO A 20 -9.96 -26.21 5.47
CA PRO A 20 -9.51 -24.83 5.48
C PRO A 20 -9.72 -24.35 4.05
N ALA A 21 -10.40 -23.22 3.87
CA ALA A 21 -10.46 -22.53 2.58
C ALA A 21 -9.08 -22.68 1.95
N THR A 22 -9.00 -23.38 0.82
CA THR A 22 -7.76 -24.01 0.38
C THR A 22 -6.66 -22.94 0.42
N ASP A 23 -5.47 -23.25 0.92
CA ASP A 23 -4.40 -22.25 0.99
C ASP A 23 -4.14 -21.58 -0.38
N ALA A 24 -4.56 -22.25 -1.47
CA ALA A 24 -4.69 -21.73 -2.82
C ALA A 24 -5.70 -20.57 -3.00
N GLU A 25 -6.90 -20.61 -2.41
CA GLU A 25 -7.89 -19.51 -2.44
C GLU A 25 -7.42 -18.30 -1.63
N LYS A 26 -6.80 -18.53 -0.46
CA LYS A 26 -6.16 -17.45 0.31
C LYS A 26 -4.95 -16.88 -0.43
N ALA A 27 -4.13 -17.71 -1.07
CA ALA A 27 -3.00 -17.28 -1.89
C ALA A 27 -3.48 -16.51 -3.14
N ALA A 28 -4.56 -16.94 -3.79
CA ALA A 28 -5.16 -16.25 -4.94
C ALA A 28 -5.71 -14.87 -4.55
N ALA A 29 -6.45 -14.77 -3.44
CA ALA A 29 -6.93 -13.48 -2.92
C ALA A 29 -5.77 -12.55 -2.51
N LYS A 30 -4.68 -13.10 -1.97
CA LYS A 30 -3.47 -12.37 -1.61
C LYS A 30 -2.66 -11.92 -2.84
N GLN A 31 -2.64 -12.74 -3.91
CA GLN A 31 -2.01 -12.41 -5.19
C GLN A 31 -2.83 -11.37 -5.97
N GLU A 32 -4.16 -11.45 -5.92
CA GLU A 32 -5.07 -10.42 -6.41
C GLU A 32 -4.88 -9.10 -5.65
N ALA A 33 -4.69 -9.14 -4.33
CA ALA A 33 -4.33 -7.96 -3.54
C ALA A 33 -2.95 -7.39 -3.93
N ALA A 34 -1.95 -8.24 -4.18
CA ALA A 34 -0.63 -7.83 -4.65
C ALA A 34 -0.67 -7.22 -6.06
N GLU A 35 -1.49 -7.77 -6.97
CA GLU A 35 -1.73 -7.21 -8.30
C GLU A 35 -2.54 -5.92 -8.25
N ALA A 36 -3.55 -5.83 -7.37
CA ALA A 36 -4.27 -4.60 -7.10
C ALA A 36 -3.34 -3.52 -6.55
N ILE A 37 -2.36 -3.86 -5.71
CA ILE A 37 -1.29 -2.97 -5.24
C ILE A 37 -0.36 -2.55 -6.40
N LYS A 38 -0.05 -3.49 -7.31
CA LYS A 38 0.74 -3.25 -8.52
C LYS A 38 0.02 -2.28 -9.48
N ASN A 39 -1.30 -2.41 -9.63
CA ASN A 39 -2.15 -1.56 -10.46
C ASN A 39 -2.51 -0.22 -9.78
N LYS A 40 -2.55 -0.16 -8.44
CA LYS A 40 -2.65 1.08 -7.64
C LYS A 40 -1.39 1.97 -7.74
N LYS A 41 -0.33 1.55 -8.44
CA LYS A 41 0.86 2.37 -8.78
C LYS A 41 0.52 3.72 -9.41
N PHE A 42 -0.66 3.85 -10.05
CA PHE A 42 -1.09 5.06 -10.72
C PHE A 42 -1.74 6.09 -9.77
N PHE A 43 -2.51 5.63 -8.79
CA PHE A 43 -3.30 6.52 -7.94
C PHE A 43 -2.41 7.42 -7.05
N SER A 44 -1.35 6.88 -6.43
CA SER A 44 -0.53 7.69 -5.52
C SER A 44 0.27 8.80 -6.20
N ARG A 45 0.80 8.56 -7.41
CA ARG A 45 1.68 9.52 -8.11
C ARG A 45 0.95 10.74 -8.65
N LEU A 46 -0.25 10.55 -9.20
CA LEU A 46 -1.08 11.64 -9.74
C LEU A 46 -1.54 12.64 -8.67
N PHE A 47 -1.69 12.21 -7.42
CA PHE A 47 -2.04 13.13 -6.33
C PHE A 47 -0.91 14.10 -6.00
N ILE A 48 0.34 13.62 -6.07
CA ILE A 48 1.54 14.37 -5.70
C ILE A 48 2.07 15.21 -6.86
N GLN A 49 1.95 14.71 -8.08
CA GLN A 49 2.36 15.41 -9.30
C GLN A 49 1.29 15.22 -10.38
N PRO A 50 0.42 16.22 -10.62
CA PRO A 50 -0.63 16.12 -11.64
C PRO A 50 -0.09 16.15 -13.07
N ASP A 51 1.13 16.67 -13.29
CA ASP A 51 1.77 16.70 -14.59
C ASP A 51 2.18 15.28 -15.04
N ARG A 52 1.41 14.75 -16.00
CA ARG A 52 1.62 13.41 -16.55
C ARG A 52 2.93 13.29 -17.33
N GLU A 53 3.45 14.38 -17.91
CA GLU A 53 4.69 14.34 -18.68
C GLU A 53 5.90 14.20 -17.75
N LEU A 54 5.90 14.90 -16.62
CA LEU A 54 6.91 14.71 -15.58
C LEU A 54 6.90 13.29 -15.01
N LEU A 55 5.70 12.73 -14.82
CA LEU A 55 5.54 11.36 -14.35
C LEU A 55 6.06 10.31 -15.36
N LYS A 56 5.97 10.56 -16.67
CA LYS A 56 6.56 9.68 -17.70
C LYS A 56 8.08 9.59 -17.57
N GLY A 57 8.73 10.69 -17.20
CA GLY A 57 10.18 10.74 -16.92
C GLY A 57 10.58 10.26 -15.53
N ASP A 58 9.65 9.66 -14.76
CA ASP A 58 9.83 9.23 -13.37
C ASP A 58 10.29 10.35 -12.41
N LYS A 59 10.11 11.62 -12.83
CA LYS A 59 10.31 12.84 -12.04
C LYS A 59 9.04 13.15 -11.26
N ILE A 60 9.20 13.76 -10.08
CA ILE A 60 8.08 14.19 -9.21
C ILE A 60 8.11 15.70 -8.98
N GLY A 61 9.30 16.31 -8.93
CA GLY A 61 9.45 17.76 -8.86
C GLY A 61 9.71 18.37 -10.23
N HIS A 62 9.20 19.59 -10.43
CA HIS A 62 9.60 20.44 -11.54
C HIS A 62 11.06 20.90 -11.35
N ASP A 63 11.78 21.06 -12.46
CA ASP A 63 13.10 21.68 -12.44
C ASP A 63 13.01 23.12 -11.88
N LYS A 64 14.14 23.71 -11.49
CA LYS A 64 14.17 25.07 -10.94
C LYS A 64 13.51 26.05 -11.93
N ASN A 65 12.63 26.92 -11.46
CA ASN A 65 11.88 27.90 -12.26
C ASN A 65 10.89 27.30 -13.29
N ARG A 66 10.56 26.01 -13.18
CA ARG A 66 9.57 25.32 -14.03
C ARG A 66 8.32 24.91 -13.25
N ASN A 67 8.27 25.17 -11.94
CA ASN A 67 7.07 24.90 -11.17
C ASN A 67 5.95 25.88 -11.60
N PRO A 68 4.72 25.41 -11.83
CA PRO A 68 3.60 26.27 -12.25
C PRO A 68 3.39 27.50 -11.37
N TRP A 69 3.54 27.36 -10.04
CA TRP A 69 3.42 28.47 -9.10
C TRP A 69 4.57 29.46 -9.18
N GLU A 70 5.79 29.01 -9.49
CA GLU A 70 6.92 29.91 -9.76
C GLU A 70 6.69 30.71 -11.04
N LEU A 71 6.12 30.07 -12.07
CA LEU A 71 5.75 30.74 -13.33
C LEU A 71 4.62 31.75 -13.13
N VAL A 72 3.62 31.43 -12.29
CA VAL A 72 2.57 32.37 -11.89
C VAL A 72 3.18 33.56 -11.13
N ALA A 73 4.05 33.32 -10.15
CA ALA A 73 4.74 34.37 -9.41
C ALA A 73 5.56 35.28 -10.33
N TYR A 74 6.32 34.68 -11.25
CA TYR A 74 7.09 35.43 -12.25
C TYR A 74 6.19 36.27 -13.15
N SER A 75 5.10 35.69 -13.66
CA SER A 75 4.15 36.39 -14.54
C SER A 75 3.51 37.58 -13.84
N MET A 76 3.13 37.44 -12.56
CA MET A 76 2.61 38.55 -11.75
C MET A 76 3.62 39.68 -11.60
N ARG A 77 4.90 39.37 -11.34
CA ARG A 77 5.96 40.39 -11.27
C ARG A 77 6.15 41.10 -12.61
N CYS A 78 6.06 40.38 -13.73
CA CYS A 78 6.13 40.96 -15.07
C CYS A 78 4.94 41.89 -15.37
N MET A 79 3.73 41.54 -14.92
CA MET A 79 2.51 42.34 -15.15
C MET A 79 2.51 43.68 -14.40
N LYS A 80 3.30 43.81 -13.33
CA LYS A 80 3.39 45.06 -12.54
C LYS A 80 3.69 46.31 -13.37
N LYS A 81 4.45 46.18 -14.45
CA LYS A 81 4.84 47.32 -15.30
C LYS A 81 3.67 47.92 -16.08
N TYR A 82 2.52 47.22 -16.15
CA TYR A 82 1.33 47.63 -16.90
C TYR A 82 0.16 48.06 -16.00
N HIS A 83 0.36 48.17 -14.69
CA HIS A 83 -0.73 48.37 -13.72
C HIS A 83 -0.47 49.55 -12.78
N GLN A 84 -1.54 50.08 -12.18
CA GLN A 84 -1.47 51.21 -11.26
C GLN A 84 -0.88 50.81 -9.89
N GLU A 85 -0.43 51.78 -9.08
CA GLU A 85 0.33 51.52 -7.86
C GLU A 85 -0.40 50.63 -6.83
N ASN A 86 -1.72 50.78 -6.71
CA ASN A 86 -2.55 49.95 -5.83
C ASN A 86 -2.65 48.49 -6.34
N GLU A 87 -2.69 48.30 -7.66
CA GLU A 87 -2.73 47.01 -8.32
C GLU A 87 -1.35 46.32 -8.25
N LYS A 88 -0.25 47.06 -8.37
CA LYS A 88 1.11 46.54 -8.21
C LYS A 88 1.34 45.92 -6.83
N LYS A 89 0.91 46.59 -5.76
CA LYS A 89 0.98 46.06 -4.39
C LYS A 89 0.19 44.77 -4.23
N THR A 90 -0.93 44.68 -4.94
CA THR A 90 -1.79 43.49 -4.95
C THR A 90 -1.12 42.33 -5.70
N LEU A 91 -0.55 42.59 -6.87
CA LEU A 91 0.24 41.62 -7.64
C LEU A 91 1.46 41.12 -6.85
N ASP A 92 2.15 41.98 -6.11
CA ASP A 92 3.28 41.57 -5.26
C ASP A 92 2.85 40.59 -4.17
N ARG A 93 1.72 40.85 -3.51
CA ARG A 93 1.17 39.92 -2.51
C ARG A 93 0.83 38.57 -3.13
N TYR A 94 0.24 38.57 -4.32
CA TYR A 94 -0.10 37.32 -5.02
C TYR A 94 1.14 36.56 -5.49
N ALA A 95 2.18 37.26 -5.98
CA ALA A 95 3.44 36.62 -6.37
C ALA A 95 4.11 35.96 -5.16
N GLN A 96 4.17 36.66 -4.02
CA GLN A 96 4.72 36.10 -2.77
C GLN A 96 3.95 34.86 -2.29
N VAL A 97 2.63 34.83 -2.46
CA VAL A 97 1.81 33.67 -2.13
C VAL A 97 2.14 32.49 -3.04
N ALA A 98 2.22 32.72 -4.35
CA ALA A 98 2.57 31.68 -5.31
C ALA A 98 4.00 31.13 -5.06
N ASP A 99 4.98 31.98 -4.71
CA ASP A 99 6.31 31.51 -4.30
C ASP A 99 6.26 30.60 -3.06
N LYS A 100 5.46 30.96 -2.06
CA LYS A 100 5.31 30.16 -0.83
C LYS A 100 4.68 28.80 -1.13
N ILE A 101 3.70 28.74 -2.02
CA ILE A 101 3.12 27.47 -2.47
C ILE A 101 4.20 26.63 -3.16
N ALA A 102 4.92 27.19 -4.14
CA ALA A 102 6.00 26.50 -4.83
C ALA A 102 7.06 25.94 -3.87
N GLN A 103 7.46 26.71 -2.86
CA GLN A 103 8.41 26.27 -1.83
C GLN A 103 7.88 25.08 -1.02
N LYS A 104 6.60 25.11 -0.63
CA LYS A 104 5.97 24.01 0.11
C LYS A 104 5.82 22.76 -0.75
N GLU A 105 5.43 22.89 -2.02
CA GLU A 105 5.40 21.76 -2.96
C GLU A 105 6.78 21.14 -3.12
N ARG A 106 7.83 21.95 -3.34
CA ARG A 106 9.22 21.48 -3.46
C ARG A 106 9.70 20.71 -2.22
N HIS A 107 9.22 21.09 -1.03
CA HIS A 107 9.58 20.41 0.21
C HIS A 107 8.85 19.08 0.41
N HIS A 108 7.55 19.00 0.11
CA HIS A 108 6.74 17.81 0.42
C HIS A 108 6.70 16.77 -0.71
N GLN A 109 6.82 17.17 -1.97
CA GLN A 109 6.86 16.25 -3.11
C GLN A 109 7.96 15.17 -2.98
N PRO A 110 9.20 15.48 -2.52
CA PRO A 110 10.23 14.47 -2.26
C PRO A 110 9.89 13.51 -1.11
N LEU A 111 9.24 13.98 -0.03
CA LEU A 111 8.83 13.14 1.10
C LEU A 111 7.80 12.10 0.63
N CYS A 112 6.78 12.57 -0.08
CA CYS A 112 5.82 11.74 -0.80
C CYS A 112 6.48 10.70 -1.72
N ARG A 113 7.49 11.11 -2.50
CA ARG A 113 8.27 10.21 -3.35
C ARG A 113 8.97 9.11 -2.56
N LEU A 114 9.53 9.45 -1.40
CA LEU A 114 10.22 8.50 -0.54
C LEU A 114 9.27 7.41 -0.07
N HIS A 115 8.06 7.75 0.39
CA HIS A 115 7.06 6.77 0.79
C HIS A 115 6.61 5.88 -0.37
N ILE A 116 6.39 6.45 -1.57
CA ILE A 116 6.10 5.65 -2.77
C ILE A 116 7.25 4.69 -3.09
N ARG A 117 8.51 5.15 -3.01
CA ARG A 117 9.68 4.31 -3.24
C ARG A 117 9.78 3.19 -2.21
N LYS A 118 9.56 3.49 -0.92
CA LYS A 118 9.56 2.49 0.16
C LYS A 118 8.47 1.45 -0.05
N MET A 119 7.24 1.84 -0.39
CA MET A 119 6.18 0.90 -0.75
C MET A 119 6.58 0.01 -1.92
N ARG A 120 7.11 0.58 -3.00
CA ARG A 120 7.51 -0.19 -4.18
C ARG A 120 8.66 -1.14 -3.89
N PHE A 121 9.67 -0.68 -3.16
CA PHE A 121 10.81 -1.49 -2.77
C PHE A 121 10.36 -2.64 -1.90
N TYR A 122 9.52 -2.35 -0.90
CA TYR A 122 8.97 -3.35 0.01
C TYR A 122 8.12 -4.38 -0.74
N VAL A 123 7.21 -3.93 -1.61
CA VAL A 123 6.41 -4.84 -2.45
C VAL A 123 7.29 -5.68 -3.37
N SER A 124 8.31 -5.11 -4.02
CA SER A 124 9.13 -5.84 -5.00
C SER A 124 10.05 -6.87 -4.31
N ARG A 125 10.84 -6.43 -3.32
CA ARG A 125 11.79 -7.29 -2.61
C ARG A 125 11.08 -8.35 -1.77
N ARG A 126 9.95 -8.01 -1.15
CA ARG A 126 9.18 -8.96 -0.34
C ARG A 126 8.37 -9.91 -1.22
N ALA A 127 7.91 -9.49 -2.40
CA ALA A 127 7.29 -10.42 -3.36
C ALA A 127 8.29 -11.45 -3.89
N GLU A 128 9.52 -11.05 -4.20
CA GLU A 128 10.59 -11.99 -4.60
C GLU A 128 10.85 -13.02 -3.51
N LYS A 129 11.10 -12.56 -2.28
CA LYS A 129 11.31 -13.45 -1.13
C LYS A 129 10.10 -14.36 -0.86
N LEU A 130 8.89 -13.81 -0.94
CA LEU A 130 7.66 -14.58 -0.73
C LEU A 130 7.50 -15.69 -1.78
N ASN A 131 7.86 -15.43 -3.04
CA ASN A 131 7.84 -16.46 -4.07
C ASN A 131 8.87 -17.57 -3.81
N GLU A 132 10.03 -17.24 -3.25
CA GLU A 132 11.03 -18.22 -2.81
C GLU A 132 10.50 -19.04 -1.63
N ASP A 133 9.97 -18.38 -0.61
CA ASP A 133 9.40 -19.04 0.58
C ASP A 133 8.22 -19.96 0.21
N ILE A 134 7.40 -19.59 -0.79
CA ILE A 134 6.33 -20.44 -1.34
C ILE A 134 6.90 -21.67 -2.05
N LYS A 135 8.02 -21.56 -2.76
CA LYS A 135 8.67 -22.74 -3.36
C LYS A 135 9.20 -23.67 -2.27
N ASP A 136 9.82 -23.11 -1.24
CA ASP A 136 10.38 -23.86 -0.12
C ASP A 136 9.30 -24.63 0.66
N ILE A 137 8.16 -23.99 0.95
CA ILE A 137 7.07 -24.66 1.67
C ILE A 137 6.43 -25.78 0.84
N ASN A 138 6.34 -25.63 -0.49
CA ASN A 138 5.86 -26.69 -1.39
C ASN A 138 6.84 -27.87 -1.47
N ASN A 139 8.14 -27.59 -1.46
CA ASN A 139 9.17 -28.62 -1.38
C ASN A 139 9.09 -29.37 -0.04
N LEU A 140 8.93 -28.65 1.08
CA LEU A 140 8.74 -29.24 2.40
C LEU A 140 7.48 -30.09 2.48
N LEU A 141 6.36 -29.64 1.90
CA LEU A 141 5.12 -30.42 1.81
C LEU A 141 5.37 -31.76 1.10
N THR A 142 6.06 -31.72 -0.03
CA THR A 142 6.43 -32.92 -0.78
C THR A 142 7.30 -33.87 0.06
N MET A 143 8.25 -33.34 0.83
CA MET A 143 9.10 -34.14 1.72
C MET A 143 8.32 -34.72 2.91
N VAL A 144 7.36 -33.98 3.46
CA VAL A 144 6.44 -34.46 4.51
C VAL A 144 5.61 -35.62 3.98
N ASP A 145 5.04 -35.50 2.79
CA ASP A 145 4.24 -36.57 2.17
C ASP A 145 5.08 -37.82 1.86
N GLN A 146 6.28 -37.64 1.31
CA GLN A 146 7.20 -38.75 1.07
C GLN A 146 7.61 -39.46 2.36
N SER A 147 7.96 -38.71 3.41
CA SER A 147 8.32 -39.29 4.70
C SER A 147 7.15 -39.97 5.39
N ARG A 148 5.92 -39.46 5.22
CA ARG A 148 4.68 -40.10 5.67
C ARG A 148 4.44 -41.44 4.96
N GLN A 149 4.67 -41.50 3.64
CA GLN A 149 4.55 -42.73 2.87
C GLN A 149 5.58 -43.77 3.31
N GLN A 150 6.84 -43.35 3.50
CA GLN A 150 7.91 -44.23 4.01
C GLN A 150 7.56 -44.82 5.38
N LEU A 151 7.09 -43.98 6.31
CA LEU A 151 6.66 -44.42 7.64
C LEU A 151 5.54 -45.47 7.57
N LYS A 152 4.57 -45.30 6.67
CA LYS A 152 3.49 -46.28 6.46
C LYS A 152 3.98 -47.59 5.86
N SER A 153 5.06 -47.56 5.08
CA SER A 153 5.64 -48.74 4.41
C SER A 153 6.64 -49.51 5.27
N SER A 154 7.13 -48.92 6.37
CA SER A 154 8.07 -49.54 7.30
C SER A 154 7.46 -50.75 8.00
N LYS A 155 8.22 -51.86 8.07
CA LYS A 155 7.71 -53.14 8.62
C LYS A 155 8.36 -53.49 9.95
N THR A 156 9.56 -52.99 10.22
CA THR A 156 10.29 -53.31 11.44
C THR A 156 10.27 -52.14 12.44
N LEU A 157 10.28 -52.47 13.73
CA LEU A 157 10.32 -51.47 14.81
C LEU A 157 11.49 -50.44 14.69
N PRO A 158 12.74 -50.84 14.36
CA PRO A 158 13.81 -49.87 14.15
C PRO A 158 13.58 -48.95 12.94
N GLU A 159 13.06 -49.47 11.82
CA GLU A 159 12.71 -48.65 10.65
C GLU A 159 11.60 -47.65 10.97
N ILE A 160 10.57 -48.07 11.72
CA ILE A 160 9.48 -47.20 12.17
C ILE A 160 10.02 -46.05 13.01
N LYS A 161 10.94 -46.31 13.95
CA LYS A 161 11.55 -45.26 14.77
C LYS A 161 12.34 -44.25 13.93
N GLN A 162 13.18 -44.72 13.01
CA GLN A 162 14.00 -43.86 12.16
C GLN A 162 13.15 -43.03 11.18
N THR A 163 12.21 -43.67 10.49
CA THR A 163 11.30 -43.00 9.54
C THR A 163 10.32 -42.07 10.25
N GLY A 164 9.88 -42.42 11.47
CA GLY A 164 9.04 -41.57 12.30
C GLY A 164 9.74 -40.30 12.77
N GLU A 165 11.03 -40.39 13.14
CA GLU A 165 11.83 -39.21 13.48
C GLU A 165 12.05 -38.30 12.26
N ARG A 166 12.28 -38.89 11.08
CA ARG A 166 12.38 -38.13 9.83
C ARG A 166 11.08 -37.38 9.51
N TYR A 167 9.93 -38.07 9.59
CA TYR A 167 8.62 -37.44 9.40
C TYR A 167 8.41 -36.30 10.38
N ARG A 168 8.68 -36.51 11.67
CA ARG A 168 8.58 -35.47 12.70
C ARG A 168 9.43 -34.24 12.37
N LYS A 169 10.69 -34.42 11.98
CA LYS A 169 11.59 -33.31 11.60
C LYS A 169 11.05 -32.53 10.41
N MET A 170 10.54 -33.20 9.39
CA MET A 170 9.96 -32.56 8.20
C MET A 170 8.68 -31.79 8.54
N THR A 171 7.81 -32.34 9.40
CA THR A 171 6.60 -31.65 9.86
C THR A 171 6.93 -30.40 10.67
N ILE A 172 7.94 -30.44 11.54
CA ILE A 172 8.39 -29.27 12.30
C ILE A 172 8.89 -28.18 11.33
N ALA A 173 9.79 -28.52 10.40
CA ALA A 173 10.31 -27.57 9.43
C ALA A 173 9.20 -26.97 8.54
N PHE A 174 8.22 -27.78 8.12
CA PHE A 174 7.05 -27.29 7.37
C PHE A 174 6.24 -26.28 8.18
N ASN A 175 5.95 -26.60 9.45
CA ASN A 175 5.18 -25.72 10.33
C ASN A 175 5.91 -24.41 10.62
N GLU A 176 7.21 -24.47 10.92
CA GLU A 176 8.06 -23.29 11.12
C GLU A 176 8.03 -22.39 9.88
N LYS A 177 8.21 -22.98 8.68
CA LYS A 177 8.16 -22.21 7.43
C LYS A 177 6.77 -21.62 7.16
N GLY A 178 5.71 -22.35 7.48
CA GLY A 178 4.33 -21.85 7.42
C GLY A 178 4.09 -20.65 8.32
N GLN A 179 4.62 -20.66 9.55
CA GLN A 179 4.52 -19.55 10.49
C GLN A 179 5.29 -18.32 10.02
N GLU A 180 6.49 -18.50 9.45
CA GLU A 180 7.26 -17.40 8.84
C GLU A 180 6.48 -16.75 7.68
N LEU A 181 5.90 -17.58 6.81
CA LEU A 181 5.12 -17.13 5.66
C LEU A 181 3.86 -16.37 6.10
N GLN A 182 3.16 -16.90 7.10
CA GLN A 182 1.96 -16.28 7.66
C GLN A 182 2.28 -14.92 8.29
N SER A 183 3.33 -14.84 9.11
CA SER A 183 3.82 -13.58 9.68
C SER A 183 4.19 -12.57 8.57
N CYS A 184 4.78 -13.06 7.48
CA CYS A 184 5.10 -12.21 6.35
C CYS A 184 3.86 -11.59 5.69
N TYR A 185 2.78 -12.37 5.57
CA TYR A 185 1.49 -11.91 5.07
C TYR A 185 0.77 -10.96 6.00
N ASP A 186 0.87 -11.15 7.30
CA ASP A 186 0.17 -10.32 8.28
C ASP A 186 0.82 -8.92 8.40
N GLU A 187 2.13 -8.81 8.17
CA GLU A 187 2.83 -7.53 8.14
C GLU A 187 2.57 -6.69 6.87
N LEU A 188 2.25 -7.34 5.73
CA LEU A 188 2.11 -6.69 4.42
C LEU A 188 1.04 -5.58 4.41
N PRO A 189 -0.20 -5.82 4.87
CA PRO A 189 -1.22 -4.79 4.98
C PRO A 189 -0.80 -3.63 5.87
N THR A 190 -0.13 -3.89 6.98
CA THR A 190 0.31 -2.89 7.95
C THR A 190 1.30 -1.90 7.33
N ILE A 191 2.33 -2.41 6.65
CA ILE A 191 3.36 -1.56 6.03
C ILE A 191 2.82 -0.81 4.81
N TYR A 192 1.95 -1.46 4.03
CA TYR A 192 1.26 -0.81 2.93
C TYR A 192 0.37 0.34 3.43
N CYS A 193 -0.44 0.09 4.47
CA CYS A 193 -1.33 1.07 5.08
C CYS A 193 -0.54 2.26 5.63
N PHE A 194 0.53 2.01 6.40
CA PHE A 194 1.37 3.06 6.96
C PHE A 194 1.90 4.02 5.89
N HIS A 195 2.52 3.50 4.83
CA HIS A 195 3.05 4.37 3.79
C HIS A 195 1.96 5.03 2.94
N GLN A 196 0.81 4.37 2.76
CA GLN A 196 -0.33 4.98 2.09
C GLN A 196 -0.90 6.15 2.91
N GLN A 197 -0.95 6.04 4.24
CA GLN A 197 -1.35 7.12 5.14
C GLN A 197 -0.42 8.32 4.99
N GLU A 198 0.89 8.11 5.03
CA GLU A 198 1.88 9.20 4.88
C GLU A 198 1.70 9.94 3.55
N ILE A 199 1.44 9.21 2.45
CA ILE A 199 1.18 9.81 1.14
C ILE A 199 -0.12 10.62 1.15
N VAL A 200 -1.21 10.08 1.70
CA VAL A 200 -2.51 10.77 1.74
C VAL A 200 -2.44 12.01 2.63
N SER A 201 -1.83 11.92 3.80
CA SER A 201 -1.65 13.03 4.74
C SER A 201 -0.83 14.15 4.13
N ALA A 202 0.31 13.85 3.50
CA ALA A 202 1.12 14.86 2.83
C ALA A 202 0.42 15.48 1.61
N SER A 203 -0.37 14.69 0.87
CA SER A 203 -1.16 15.19 -0.26
C SER A 203 -2.29 16.12 0.19
N LEU A 204 -3.00 15.77 1.27
CA LEU A 204 -4.03 16.62 1.89
C LEU A 204 -3.41 17.91 2.41
N PHE A 205 -2.26 17.85 3.08
CA PHE A 205 -1.57 19.04 3.56
C PHE A 205 -1.27 20.01 2.43
N LEU A 206 -0.69 19.54 1.32
CA LEU A 206 -0.39 20.38 0.16
C LEU A 206 -1.64 21.05 -0.40
N ILE A 207 -2.71 20.29 -0.61
CA ILE A 207 -3.93 20.85 -1.23
C ILE A 207 -4.70 21.76 -0.28
N SER A 208 -4.75 21.45 1.01
CA SER A 208 -5.33 22.34 2.02
C SER A 208 -4.55 23.64 2.11
N PHE A 209 -3.22 23.58 2.03
CA PHE A 209 -2.38 24.77 1.97
C PHE A 209 -2.72 25.59 0.72
N ASP A 210 -2.71 25.00 -0.47
CA ASP A 210 -3.08 25.67 -1.71
C ASP A 210 -4.46 26.34 -1.62
N LEU A 211 -5.45 25.63 -1.08
CA LEU A 211 -6.82 26.15 -0.89
C LEU A 211 -6.88 27.34 0.06
N LEU A 212 -6.23 27.26 1.23
CA LEU A 212 -6.16 28.38 2.18
C LEU A 212 -5.60 29.64 1.54
N PHE A 213 -4.64 29.51 0.63
CA PHE A 213 -4.07 30.63 -0.09
C PHE A 213 -4.92 31.10 -1.25
N LEU A 214 -5.49 30.18 -2.03
CA LEU A 214 -6.39 30.49 -3.12
C LEU A 214 -7.64 31.24 -2.66
N GLU A 215 -8.16 30.92 -1.47
CA GLU A 215 -9.28 31.66 -0.89
C GLU A 215 -8.93 33.10 -0.53
N LYS A 216 -7.68 33.38 -0.12
CA LYS A 216 -7.21 34.75 0.16
C LYS A 216 -7.09 35.60 -1.10
N ILE A 217 -6.99 34.98 -2.28
CA ILE A 217 -6.76 35.65 -3.56
C ILE A 217 -7.91 35.44 -4.57
N ARG A 218 -9.05 34.90 -4.09
CA ARG A 218 -10.22 34.48 -4.88
C ARG A 218 -10.88 35.59 -5.69
N ASN A 219 -10.60 36.85 -5.37
CA ASN A 219 -11.21 38.00 -6.05
C ASN A 219 -10.73 38.18 -7.49
N ILE A 220 -9.68 37.47 -7.92
CA ILE A 220 -9.33 37.34 -9.34
C ILE A 220 -10.08 36.15 -9.93
N LEU A 221 -10.76 36.36 -11.05
CA LEU A 221 -11.54 35.34 -11.77
C LEU A 221 -10.74 34.03 -12.01
N PHE A 222 -9.50 34.16 -12.46
CA PHE A 222 -8.58 33.02 -12.66
C PHE A 222 -8.35 32.19 -11.38
N PHE A 223 -8.18 32.85 -10.23
CA PHE A 223 -7.98 32.13 -8.96
C PHE A 223 -9.26 31.52 -8.42
N LYS A 224 -10.43 32.03 -8.82
CA LYS A 224 -11.72 31.41 -8.48
C LYS A 224 -11.89 30.04 -9.14
N GLU A 225 -11.55 29.93 -10.42
CA GLU A 225 -11.59 28.65 -11.15
C GLU A 225 -10.54 27.68 -10.62
N LEU A 226 -9.32 28.15 -10.37
CA LEU A 226 -8.26 27.34 -9.79
C LEU A 226 -8.63 26.83 -8.38
N ALA A 227 -9.26 27.66 -7.55
CA ALA A 227 -9.77 27.27 -6.23
C ALA A 227 -10.85 26.19 -6.32
N ALA A 228 -11.71 26.23 -7.34
CA ALA A 228 -12.74 25.21 -7.56
C ALA A 228 -12.11 23.85 -7.94
N LEU A 229 -11.08 23.87 -8.79
CA LEU A 229 -10.34 22.67 -9.19
C LEU A 229 -9.58 22.05 -8.00
N HIS A 230 -8.91 22.88 -7.18
CA HIS A 230 -8.25 22.41 -5.96
C HIS A 230 -9.26 21.87 -4.92
N ARG A 231 -10.47 22.45 -4.82
CA ARG A 231 -11.54 21.93 -3.96
C ARG A 231 -12.01 20.56 -4.40
N HIS A 232 -12.21 20.37 -5.70
CA HIS A 232 -12.57 19.07 -6.24
C HIS A 232 -11.48 18.03 -5.91
N LYS A 233 -10.21 18.36 -6.15
CA LYS A 233 -9.06 17.50 -5.81
C LYS A 233 -9.01 17.17 -4.30
N TYR A 234 -9.24 18.15 -3.43
CA TYR A 234 -9.31 17.96 -1.99
C TYR A 234 -10.41 16.95 -1.63
N ASN A 235 -11.63 17.14 -2.14
CA ASN A 235 -12.76 16.25 -1.87
C ASN A 235 -12.48 14.83 -2.35
N THR A 236 -11.90 14.66 -3.53
CA THR A 236 -11.52 13.32 -4.04
C THR A 236 -10.54 12.60 -3.11
N ILE A 237 -9.52 13.32 -2.60
CA ILE A 237 -8.53 12.73 -1.70
C ILE A 237 -9.12 12.50 -0.32
N TYR A 238 -9.99 13.40 0.14
CA TYR A 238 -10.70 13.26 1.41
C TYR A 238 -11.63 12.04 1.39
N GLU A 239 -12.38 11.83 0.31
CA GLU A 239 -13.17 10.61 0.11
C GLU A 239 -12.29 9.37 0.06
N ALA A 240 -11.15 9.43 -0.63
CA ALA A 240 -10.18 8.33 -0.64
C ALA A 240 -9.67 8.01 0.78
N ARG A 241 -9.43 9.03 1.61
CA ARG A 241 -9.08 8.87 3.03
C ARG A 241 -10.22 8.18 3.80
N LEU A 242 -11.46 8.59 3.61
CA LEU A 242 -12.62 7.97 4.28
C LEU A 242 -12.81 6.50 3.87
N ARG A 243 -12.68 6.17 2.58
CA ARG A 243 -12.80 4.79 2.06
C ARG A 243 -11.74 3.84 2.61
N LEU A 244 -10.60 4.37 3.04
CA LEU A 244 -9.54 3.61 3.68
C LEU A 244 -9.81 3.36 5.18
N GLY A 245 -11.00 3.71 5.67
CA GLY A 245 -11.43 3.46 7.05
C GLY A 245 -10.90 4.46 8.07
N TYR A 246 -10.32 5.58 7.62
CA TYR A 246 -9.75 6.58 8.52
C TYR A 246 -10.85 7.50 9.07
N LYS A 247 -11.26 7.30 10.33
CA LYS A 247 -12.10 8.24 11.07
C LYS A 247 -11.27 9.40 11.64
N GLN A 248 -11.92 10.55 11.83
CA GLN A 248 -11.34 11.80 12.31
C GLN A 248 -10.66 11.66 13.67
#